data_AF-A0A838Z634-F1
#
_entry.id   AF-A0A838Z634-F1
#
_cell.length_a   1.000
_cell.length_b   1.000
_cell.length_c   1.000
_cell.angle_alpha   90.00
_cell.angle_beta   90.00
_cell.angle_gamma   90.00
#
_symmetry.space_group_name_H-M   'P 1'
#
loop_
_entity.id
_entity.type
_entity.pdbx_description
1 polymer ?
#
loop_
_entity_poly.entity_id
_entity_poly.type
_entity_poly.pdbx_seq_one_letter_code
_entity_poly.pdbx_strand_id
1 'polypeptide(L)'
;MKKNNYQIALNLIFLLLFFTALSSYGQSLTILPEQVRSDNATGDNITLRSSNSLIGLQSYKYNGTTDAETAVTLGQSLLRIGGGGYYLPASYYSERAAMYFVASQNWGPGASGARITFWTTPLNTNATTERLTIYHDGNIGINTPAPKSKLHITHLAVSDNPHLLLESTSSAASVIRAISTRSGKWENRFATSDTAAANIVSWVNTTFSKTPLKLTGEGDAIIERNASVGGYTSLGGAAAPKIKMKELSLTTSGASSGTASIAHGLTQAKILSVSILVNATTGSDIPPSYKSTVFTGFEYYFFVLSTTIVIENSSGNHANIAGRPARILITYKE
;
A
#
# COMPACT_ATOMS: atom_id res chain seq x y z
N MET A 1 -10.68 81.57 44.92
CA MET A 1 -9.78 81.00 43.89
C MET A 1 -9.22 79.60 44.19
N LYS A 2 -9.48 78.93 45.33
CA LYS A 2 -8.89 77.60 45.65
C LYS A 2 -9.73 76.35 45.27
N LYS A 3 -10.98 76.49 44.82
CA LYS A 3 -11.88 75.34 44.53
C LYS A 3 -11.75 74.78 43.10
N ASN A 4 -11.23 75.54 42.14
CA ASN A 4 -11.12 75.09 40.73
C ASN A 4 -9.88 74.24 40.44
N ASN A 5 -8.83 74.33 41.26
CA ASN A 5 -7.57 73.63 40.97
C ASN A 5 -7.64 72.13 41.30
N TYR A 6 -8.48 71.72 42.27
CA TYR A 6 -8.67 70.32 42.62
C TYR A 6 -9.49 69.56 41.59
N GLN A 7 -10.48 70.20 40.95
CA GLN A 7 -11.28 69.54 39.92
C GLN A 7 -10.48 69.35 38.62
N ILE A 8 -9.61 70.30 38.28
CA ILE A 8 -8.70 70.19 37.13
C ILE A 8 -7.65 69.10 37.39
N ALA A 9 -7.05 69.05 38.59
CA ALA A 9 -6.09 68.01 38.94
C ALA A 9 -6.72 66.60 39.01
N LEU A 10 -7.95 66.49 39.54
CA LEU A 10 -8.68 65.23 39.61
C LEU A 10 -9.10 64.75 38.20
N ASN A 11 -9.52 65.65 37.32
CA ASN A 11 -9.83 65.32 35.92
C ASN A 11 -8.57 65.00 35.09
N LEU A 12 -7.42 65.63 35.38
CA LEU A 12 -6.15 65.32 34.71
C LEU A 12 -5.60 63.94 35.14
N ILE A 13 -5.77 63.57 36.41
CA ILE A 13 -5.39 62.26 36.95
C ILE A 13 -6.33 61.17 36.44
N PHE A 14 -7.63 61.45 36.28
CA PHE A 14 -8.58 60.50 35.68
C PHE A 14 -8.36 60.31 34.17
N LEU A 15 -7.91 61.35 33.45
CA LEU A 15 -7.64 61.26 32.02
C LEU A 15 -6.35 60.47 31.70
N LEU A 16 -5.35 60.48 32.58
CA LEU A 16 -4.11 59.72 32.40
C LEU A 16 -4.27 58.20 32.59
N LEU A 17 -5.31 57.76 33.31
CA LEU A 17 -5.55 56.34 33.61
C LEU A 17 -6.39 55.59 32.55
N PHE A 18 -7.01 56.30 31.59
CA PHE A 18 -7.95 55.69 30.64
C PHE A 18 -7.47 55.60 29.18
N PHE A 19 -6.31 56.16 28.84
CA PHE A 19 -5.72 56.01 27.51
C PHE A 19 -4.21 55.75 27.58
N THR A 20 -3.82 54.64 28.20
CA THR A 20 -2.54 54.01 27.87
C THR A 20 -2.83 52.77 27.03
N ALA A 21 -2.69 52.90 25.72
CA ALA A 21 -2.34 51.72 24.94
C ALA A 21 -0.95 51.30 25.43
N LEU A 22 -0.91 50.25 26.28
CA LEU A 22 0.33 49.70 26.78
C LEU A 22 1.06 49.05 25.61
N SER A 23 1.91 49.83 24.95
CA SER A 23 2.80 49.35 23.90
C SER A 23 4.02 48.76 24.59
N SER A 24 3.91 47.49 24.98
CA SER A 24 5.04 46.74 25.54
C SER A 24 6.05 46.47 24.42
N TYR A 25 7.11 47.26 24.38
CA TYR A 25 8.33 46.94 23.62
C TYR A 25 9.30 46.22 24.58
N GLY A 26 8.89 45.05 25.07
CA GLY A 26 9.62 44.25 26.04
C GLY A 26 9.52 42.77 25.71
N GLN A 27 10.67 42.12 25.63
CA GLN A 27 10.87 40.72 25.28
C GLN A 27 10.08 39.83 26.27
N SER A 28 8.97 39.26 25.79
CA SER A 28 7.98 38.42 26.50
C SER A 28 6.96 39.15 27.40
N LEU A 29 5.68 39.06 27.03
CA LEU A 29 4.57 39.11 27.99
C LEU A 29 4.49 37.72 28.64
N THR A 30 5.05 37.56 29.84
CA THR A 30 4.87 36.34 30.63
C THR A 30 3.52 36.38 31.32
N ILE A 31 2.57 35.57 30.85
CA ILE A 31 1.32 35.32 31.57
C ILE A 31 1.66 34.37 32.73
N LEU A 32 1.88 34.92 33.91
CA LEU A 32 2.13 34.13 35.12
C LEU A 32 0.82 33.48 35.60
N PRO A 33 0.79 32.17 35.89
CA PRO A 33 -0.43 31.47 36.30
C PRO A 33 -1.01 31.97 37.64
N GLU A 34 -0.25 32.70 38.46
CA GLU A 34 -0.74 33.22 39.76
C GLU A 34 -1.60 34.50 39.68
N GLN A 35 -1.71 35.13 38.50
CA GLN A 35 -2.54 36.34 38.33
C GLN A 35 -3.61 36.22 37.24
N VAL A 36 -3.65 35.12 36.49
CA VAL A 36 -4.85 34.76 35.70
C VAL A 36 -5.64 33.75 36.52
N ARG A 37 -6.30 34.26 37.56
CA ARG A 37 -7.31 33.50 38.28
C ARG A 37 -8.50 33.37 37.33
N SER A 38 -8.62 32.22 36.68
CA SER A 38 -9.86 31.87 36.01
C SER A 38 -10.88 31.55 37.09
N ASP A 39 -11.72 32.52 37.41
CA ASP A 39 -12.90 32.32 38.25
C ASP A 39 -13.98 31.53 37.48
N ASN A 40 -13.63 30.91 36.35
CA ASN A 40 -14.55 30.36 35.38
C ASN A 40 -14.29 28.87 35.17
N ALA A 41 -15.26 28.04 35.55
CA ALA A 41 -15.18 26.56 35.53
C ALA A 41 -15.06 25.93 34.12
N THR A 42 -14.73 26.71 33.10
CA THR A 42 -14.79 26.36 31.67
C THR A 42 -13.43 26.42 30.95
N GLY A 43 -12.34 26.84 31.63
CA GLY A 43 -10.95 26.68 31.17
C GLY A 43 -10.16 27.97 30.91
N ASP A 44 -8.83 27.86 30.88
CA ASP A 44 -7.88 28.96 30.67
C ASP A 44 -7.59 29.13 29.17
N ASN A 45 -7.92 30.30 28.60
CA ASN A 45 -7.81 30.55 27.17
C ASN A 45 -7.13 31.88 26.85
N ILE A 46 -6.26 31.89 25.83
CA ILE A 46 -5.81 33.12 25.15
C ILE A 46 -6.75 33.35 23.96
N THR A 47 -7.51 34.44 23.98
CA THR A 47 -8.49 34.77 22.92
C THR A 47 -8.04 35.98 22.12
N LEU A 48 -7.91 35.82 20.80
CA LEU A 48 -7.65 36.89 19.85
C LEU A 48 -8.90 37.09 18.97
N ARG A 49 -9.33 38.34 18.77
CA ARG A 49 -10.53 38.67 17.97
C ARG A 49 -10.19 39.78 16.98
N SER A 50 -10.72 39.64 15.77
CA SER A 50 -10.59 40.60 14.66
C SER A 50 -11.84 40.49 13.80
N SER A 51 -12.33 41.61 13.29
CA SER A 51 -13.52 41.66 12.42
C SER A 51 -13.18 41.61 10.93
N ASN A 52 -12.01 42.11 10.53
CA ASN A 52 -11.66 42.34 9.12
C ASN A 52 -10.21 41.99 8.75
N SER A 53 -9.39 41.57 9.72
CA SER A 53 -7.97 41.27 9.51
C SER A 53 -7.63 39.84 9.94
N LEU A 54 -6.62 39.25 9.27
CA LEU A 54 -6.09 37.94 9.65
C LEU A 54 -5.50 38.00 11.06
N ILE A 55 -5.87 37.02 11.88
CA ILE A 55 -5.25 36.80 13.19
C ILE A 55 -4.11 35.80 12.96
N GLY A 56 -2.88 36.19 13.28
CA GLY A 56 -1.70 35.35 13.12
C GLY A 56 -1.01 35.07 14.45
N LEU A 57 -0.37 33.91 14.53
CA LEU A 57 0.72 33.67 15.47
C LEU A 57 2.02 33.72 14.66
N GLN A 58 2.88 34.67 14.97
CA GLN A 58 4.12 34.89 14.22
C GLN A 58 5.31 34.93 15.18
N SER A 59 6.44 34.37 14.71
CA SER A 59 7.74 34.58 15.32
C SER A 59 8.71 35.17 14.30
N TYR A 60 9.64 35.97 14.81
CA TYR A 60 10.84 36.38 14.10
C TYR A 60 12.02 35.96 14.96
N LYS A 61 12.85 35.07 14.42
CA LYS A 61 14.09 34.66 15.07
C LYS A 61 15.24 35.25 14.28
N TYR A 62 16.21 35.79 15.00
CA TYR A 62 17.53 36.16 14.51
C TYR A 62 18.58 35.59 15.47
N ASN A 63 19.82 35.56 15.02
CA ASN A 63 20.99 35.34 15.85
C ASN A 63 21.66 36.68 16.18
N GLY A 64 22.65 36.72 17.07
CA GLY A 64 23.32 37.97 17.46
C GLY A 64 22.54 38.71 18.54
N THR A 65 22.53 40.04 18.48
CA THR A 65 21.85 40.90 19.47
C THR A 65 20.74 41.71 18.81
N THR A 66 19.87 42.33 19.61
CA THR A 66 18.81 43.23 19.14
C THR A 66 19.36 44.41 18.32
N ASP A 67 20.59 44.84 18.59
CA ASP A 67 21.22 45.98 17.93
C ASP A 67 22.13 45.56 16.75
N ALA A 68 22.33 44.25 16.56
CA ALA A 68 23.16 43.66 15.51
C ALA A 68 22.64 42.26 15.16
N GLU A 69 21.47 42.21 14.52
CA GLU A 69 20.84 40.96 14.10
C GLU A 69 21.67 40.26 13.02
N THR A 70 21.80 38.94 13.16
CA THR A 70 22.46 38.07 12.19
C THR A 70 21.51 36.96 11.76
N ALA A 71 21.75 36.42 10.57
CA ALA A 71 20.85 35.45 9.96
C ALA A 71 20.75 34.15 10.78
N VAL A 72 19.56 33.53 10.74
CA VAL A 72 19.35 32.18 11.28
C VAL A 72 20.14 31.14 10.48
N THR A 73 20.58 30.10 11.18
CA THR A 73 21.40 29.03 10.61
C THR A 73 20.60 27.71 10.48
N LEU A 74 21.11 26.80 9.66
CA LEU A 74 20.51 25.48 9.40
C LEU A 74 20.13 24.77 10.71
N GLY A 75 18.91 24.23 10.76
CA GLY A 75 18.43 23.42 11.87
C GLY A 75 17.87 24.22 13.05
N GLN A 76 17.97 25.55 13.03
CA GLN A 76 17.39 26.38 14.09
C GLN A 76 15.86 26.41 14.01
N SER A 77 15.21 26.15 15.15
CA SER A 77 13.76 26.30 15.31
C SER A 77 13.36 27.78 15.33
N LEU A 78 12.45 28.15 14.43
CA LEU A 78 11.93 29.50 14.24
C LEU A 78 10.67 29.74 15.09
N LEU A 79 9.80 28.74 15.16
CA LEU A 79 8.59 28.73 15.99
C LEU A 79 8.36 27.30 16.50
N ARG A 80 7.85 27.21 17.73
CA ARG A 80 7.41 25.97 18.36
C ARG A 80 5.99 26.14 18.86
N ILE A 81 5.13 25.18 18.55
CA ILE A 81 3.79 25.04 19.12
C ILE A 81 3.71 23.63 19.67
N GLY A 82 3.49 23.46 20.97
CA GLY A 82 3.42 22.11 21.52
C GLY A 82 2.89 22.04 22.94
N GLY A 83 2.61 20.80 23.35
CA GLY A 83 1.91 20.45 24.57
C GLY A 83 2.78 19.58 25.47
N GLY A 84 2.79 19.92 26.76
CA GLY A 84 3.50 19.17 27.78
C GLY A 84 2.64 18.92 29.01
N GLY A 85 3.12 18.05 29.88
CA GLY A 85 2.44 17.68 31.11
C GLY A 85 3.41 17.38 32.23
N TYR A 86 2.90 17.45 33.46
CA TYR A 86 3.58 17.02 34.67
C TYR A 86 3.53 15.49 34.78
N TYR A 87 4.61 14.87 35.23
CA TYR A 87 4.61 13.45 35.57
C TYR A 87 5.56 13.12 36.73
N LEU A 88 5.18 12.11 37.50
CA LEU A 88 5.96 11.57 38.61
C LEU A 88 6.81 10.36 38.16
N PRO A 89 7.91 10.05 38.85
CA PRO A 89 8.46 10.75 40.03
C PRO A 89 9.32 11.98 39.69
N ALA A 90 9.60 12.20 38.40
CA ALA A 90 10.52 13.25 37.95
C ALA A 90 10.11 14.66 38.41
N SER A 91 8.81 14.91 38.66
CA SER A 91 8.30 16.18 39.18
C SER A 91 8.63 17.39 38.28
N TYR A 92 8.74 17.16 36.98
CA TYR A 92 8.96 18.19 35.96
C TYR A 92 7.84 18.17 34.93
N TYR A 93 7.56 19.33 34.34
CA TYR A 93 6.75 19.44 33.12
C TYR A 93 7.64 19.15 31.92
N SER A 94 7.17 18.30 31.01
CA SER A 94 7.89 18.00 29.78
C SER A 94 6.95 18.02 28.59
N GLU A 95 7.41 18.61 27.48
CA GLU A 95 6.69 18.54 26.21
C GLU A 95 6.72 17.13 25.65
N ARG A 96 5.57 16.67 25.12
CA ARG A 96 5.40 15.32 24.58
C ARG A 96 4.90 15.29 23.14
N ALA A 97 4.36 16.40 22.64
CA ALA A 97 3.96 16.55 21.25
C ALA A 97 4.16 18.00 20.81
N ALA A 98 4.65 18.18 19.59
CA ALA A 98 5.02 19.51 19.10
C ALA A 98 5.00 19.62 17.58
N MET A 99 4.87 20.85 17.13
CA MET A 99 5.10 21.31 15.77
C MET A 99 6.25 22.32 15.79
N TYR A 100 7.23 22.12 14.93
CA TYR A 100 8.36 23.04 14.77
C TYR A 100 8.46 23.55 13.35
N PHE A 101 8.66 24.86 13.24
CA PHE A 101 9.11 25.53 12.02
C PHE A 101 10.63 25.65 12.11
N VAL A 102 11.36 25.16 11.11
CA VAL A 102 12.82 25.00 11.21
C VAL A 102 13.50 25.50 9.96
N ALA A 103 14.60 26.24 10.12
CA ALA A 103 15.46 26.61 9.02
C ALA A 103 16.05 25.35 8.36
N SER A 104 15.89 25.22 7.04
CA SER A 104 16.40 24.09 6.26
C SER A 104 17.70 24.41 5.53
N GLN A 105 18.25 25.59 5.77
CA GLN A 105 19.58 26.03 5.34
C GLN A 105 20.01 27.24 6.17
N ASN A 106 21.26 27.69 6.03
CA ASN A 106 21.66 29.01 6.49
C ASN A 106 20.95 30.07 5.66
N TRP A 107 20.34 31.06 6.31
CA TRP A 107 19.61 32.11 5.62
C TRP A 107 20.54 33.22 5.12
N GLY A 108 20.21 33.78 3.96
CA GLY A 108 20.91 34.90 3.36
C GLY A 108 20.09 35.57 2.26
N PRO A 109 20.64 36.62 1.61
CA PRO A 109 19.95 37.36 0.55
C PRO A 109 19.62 36.44 -0.63
N GLY A 110 18.39 35.93 -0.69
CA GLY A 110 17.91 35.05 -1.76
C GLY A 110 17.81 33.55 -1.40
N ALA A 111 18.17 33.15 -0.17
CA ALA A 111 18.03 31.76 0.26
C ALA A 111 17.55 31.68 1.72
N SER A 112 16.33 31.19 1.93
CA SER A 112 15.71 31.13 3.26
C SER A 112 14.79 29.91 3.40
N GLY A 113 15.21 28.77 2.87
CA GLY A 113 14.46 27.53 2.94
C GLY A 113 14.10 27.14 4.38
N ALA A 114 12.87 26.68 4.57
CA ALA A 114 12.33 26.25 5.85
C ALA A 114 11.53 24.96 5.67
N ARG A 115 11.37 24.22 6.76
CA ARG A 115 10.53 23.01 6.83
C ARG A 115 9.63 23.05 8.06
N ILE A 116 8.56 22.26 8.02
CA ILE A 116 7.66 22.05 9.16
C ILE A 116 7.79 20.60 9.59
N THR A 117 7.93 20.37 10.89
CA THR A 117 8.08 19.02 11.46
C THR A 117 7.07 18.80 12.59
N PHE A 118 6.57 17.57 12.71
CA PHE A 118 5.60 17.15 13.72
C PHE A 118 6.19 16.01 14.55
N TRP A 119 6.11 16.17 15.86
CA TRP A 119 6.77 15.32 16.84
C TRP A 119 5.75 14.71 17.80
N THR A 120 5.90 13.41 18.06
CA THR A 120 5.10 12.68 19.05
C THR A 120 5.97 11.78 19.91
N THR A 121 5.46 11.41 21.08
CA THR A 121 6.12 10.45 21.99
C THR A 121 5.40 9.11 21.89
N PRO A 122 6.06 8.01 21.50
CA PRO A 122 5.45 6.69 21.54
C PRO A 122 5.07 6.28 22.97
N LEU A 123 4.05 5.42 23.08
CA LEU A 123 3.62 4.85 24.36
C LEU A 123 4.81 4.21 25.10
N ASN A 124 4.80 4.33 26.44
CA ASN A 124 5.81 3.77 27.33
C ASN A 124 7.23 4.33 27.10
N THR A 125 7.34 5.51 26.50
CA THR A 125 8.62 6.22 26.33
C THR A 125 8.51 7.67 26.77
N ASN A 126 9.66 8.29 27.02
CA ASN A 126 9.77 9.74 27.28
C ASN A 126 10.49 10.49 26.15
N ALA A 127 10.78 9.80 25.04
CA ALA A 127 11.54 10.35 23.92
C ALA A 127 10.60 10.76 22.79
N THR A 128 10.63 12.04 22.41
CA THR A 128 9.89 12.53 21.25
C THR A 128 10.60 12.10 19.96
N THR A 129 9.80 11.78 18.95
CA THR A 129 10.26 11.33 17.64
C THR A 129 9.58 12.16 16.55
N GLU A 130 10.34 12.56 15.54
CA GLU A 130 9.80 13.21 14.34
C GLU A 130 8.98 12.18 13.55
N ARG A 131 7.70 12.46 13.32
CA ARG A 131 6.77 11.56 12.63
C ARG A 131 6.39 12.03 11.25
N LEU A 132 6.28 13.34 11.06
CA LEU A 132 5.93 13.93 9.77
C LEU A 132 6.77 15.18 9.50
N THR A 133 7.22 15.32 8.27
CA THR A 133 7.92 16.50 7.79
C THR A 133 7.36 16.97 6.46
N ILE A 134 7.09 18.28 6.36
CA ILE A 134 6.91 18.98 5.09
C ILE A 134 8.24 19.68 4.81
N TYR A 135 9.02 19.11 3.89
CA TYR A 135 10.37 19.54 3.59
C TYR A 135 10.39 20.83 2.75
N HIS A 136 11.57 21.44 2.59
CA HIS A 136 11.71 22.76 1.96
C HIS A 136 11.29 22.79 0.48
N ASP A 137 11.24 21.64 -0.19
CA ASP A 137 10.83 21.47 -1.59
C ASP A 137 9.37 20.99 -1.73
N GLY A 138 8.63 21.00 -0.61
CA GLY A 138 7.22 20.60 -0.53
C GLY A 138 7.00 19.08 -0.48
N ASN A 139 8.05 18.27 -0.35
CA ASN A 139 7.90 16.83 -0.17
C ASN A 139 7.43 16.51 1.25
N ILE A 140 6.53 15.53 1.39
CA ILE A 140 6.02 15.05 2.68
C ILE A 140 6.72 13.74 3.03
N GLY A 141 7.39 13.73 4.19
CA GLY A 141 8.00 12.54 4.79
C GLY A 141 7.17 12.05 5.97
N ILE A 142 6.92 10.73 6.05
CA ILE A 142 6.41 10.06 7.25
C ILE A 142 7.52 9.14 7.79
N ASN A 143 7.91 9.37 9.04
CA ASN A 143 9.11 8.80 9.71
C ASN A 143 10.44 9.03 8.97
N THR A 144 10.52 10.04 8.11
CA THR A 144 11.74 10.41 7.37
C THR A 144 11.90 11.94 7.31
N PRO A 145 13.01 12.50 7.83
CA PRO A 145 13.24 13.95 7.84
C PRO A 145 13.69 14.51 6.49
N ALA A 146 14.11 13.63 5.56
CA ALA A 146 14.63 13.98 4.24
C ALA A 146 13.91 13.15 3.16
N PRO A 147 12.64 13.47 2.84
CA PRO A 147 11.85 12.75 1.85
C PRO A 147 12.46 12.88 0.43
N LYS A 148 12.59 11.75 -0.28
CA LYS A 148 13.18 11.67 -1.63
C LYS A 148 12.14 11.79 -2.77
N SER A 149 10.87 11.85 -2.42
CA SER A 149 9.71 11.89 -3.32
C SER A 149 8.61 12.73 -2.69
N LYS A 150 7.62 13.15 -3.50
CA LYS A 150 6.51 14.00 -3.04
C LYS A 150 5.80 13.46 -1.79
N LEU A 151 5.65 12.14 -1.71
CA LEU A 151 5.32 11.42 -0.49
C LEU A 151 6.37 10.33 -0.29
N HIS A 152 7.03 10.31 0.86
CA HIS A 152 8.00 9.26 1.25
C HIS A 152 7.63 8.74 2.63
N ILE A 153 7.25 7.47 2.71
CA ILE A 153 6.88 6.81 3.97
C ILE A 153 7.95 5.77 4.27
N THR A 154 8.61 5.89 5.42
CA THR A 154 9.54 4.89 5.91
C THR A 154 8.97 4.20 7.13
N HIS A 155 9.45 2.97 7.36
CA HIS A 155 9.18 2.23 8.57
C HIS A 155 10.50 1.96 9.29
N LEU A 156 10.50 2.12 10.61
CA LEU A 156 11.71 2.06 11.44
C LEU A 156 11.77 0.78 12.31
N ALA A 157 10.70 -0.01 12.39
CA ALA A 157 10.65 -1.23 13.21
C ALA A 157 10.69 -2.51 12.35
N VAL A 158 11.26 -3.57 12.90
CA VAL A 158 11.49 -4.85 12.19
C VAL A 158 10.25 -5.77 12.20
N SER A 159 9.24 -5.46 13.01
CA SER A 159 8.09 -6.34 13.29
C SER A 159 6.81 -6.01 12.52
N ASP A 160 6.70 -4.82 11.94
CA ASP A 160 5.52 -4.41 11.18
C ASP A 160 5.91 -4.08 9.73
N ASN A 161 5.07 -4.44 8.77
CA ASN A 161 5.28 -4.01 7.40
C ASN A 161 4.77 -2.56 7.24
N PRO A 162 5.46 -1.67 6.49
CA PRO A 162 4.88 -0.40 6.11
C PRO A 162 3.60 -0.64 5.30
N HIS A 163 2.44 -0.37 5.88
CA HIS A 163 1.17 -0.46 5.18
C HIS A 163 0.62 0.93 4.87
N LEU A 164 0.26 1.17 3.61
CA LEU A 164 -0.77 2.15 3.28
C LEU A 164 -2.13 1.43 3.38
N LEU A 165 -2.80 1.56 4.52
CA LEU A 165 -4.15 1.01 4.72
C LEU A 165 -5.19 2.01 4.20
N LEU A 166 -6.00 1.59 3.24
CA LEU A 166 -7.21 2.29 2.82
C LEU A 166 -8.41 1.42 3.15
N GLU A 167 -9.11 1.76 4.23
CA GLU A 167 -10.27 1.01 4.70
C GLU A 167 -11.56 1.80 4.46
N SER A 168 -12.58 1.12 3.94
CA SER A 168 -13.96 1.62 3.87
C SER A 168 -14.82 0.63 4.63
N THR A 169 -15.49 1.10 5.68
CA THR A 169 -16.38 0.32 6.54
C THR A 169 -17.84 0.37 6.08
N SER A 170 -18.09 0.94 4.90
CA SER A 170 -19.41 1.10 4.30
C SER A 170 -19.44 0.56 2.87
N SER A 171 -20.52 0.79 2.12
CA SER A 171 -20.67 0.33 0.73
C SER A 171 -19.75 1.05 -0.27
N ALA A 172 -18.97 2.05 0.15
CA ALA A 172 -18.01 2.73 -0.69
C ALA A 172 -16.73 1.90 -0.91
N ALA A 173 -16.10 2.06 -2.08
CA ALA A 173 -14.82 1.42 -2.36
C ALA A 173 -13.65 2.25 -1.81
N SER A 174 -12.68 1.59 -1.18
CA SER A 174 -11.34 2.15 -1.00
C SER A 174 -10.59 2.10 -2.32
N VAL A 175 -10.21 3.27 -2.87
CA VAL A 175 -9.60 3.35 -4.20
C VAL A 175 -8.31 4.15 -4.14
N ILE A 176 -7.22 3.57 -4.66
CA ILE A 176 -6.07 4.34 -5.15
C ILE A 176 -6.36 4.66 -6.60
N ARG A 177 -6.66 5.94 -6.90
CA ARG A 177 -6.91 6.40 -8.27
C ARG A 177 -5.77 7.29 -8.72
N ALA A 178 -5.17 6.95 -9.85
CA ALA A 178 -4.20 7.78 -10.53
C ALA A 178 -4.70 8.11 -11.94
N ILE A 179 -4.45 9.35 -12.38
CA ILE A 179 -4.80 9.85 -13.71
C ILE A 179 -3.59 10.58 -14.25
N SER A 180 -3.20 10.30 -15.48
CA SER A 180 -2.43 11.25 -16.27
C SER A 180 -3.34 11.90 -17.30
N THR A 181 -3.35 13.23 -17.35
CA THR A 181 -4.16 14.01 -18.29
C THR A 181 -3.43 14.33 -19.59
N ARG A 182 -2.19 13.84 -19.73
CA ARG A 182 -1.31 14.02 -20.89
C ARG A 182 -0.65 12.68 -21.23
N SER A 183 0.55 12.69 -21.77
CA SER A 183 1.33 11.49 -22.13
C SER A 183 1.94 10.73 -20.95
N GLY A 184 1.66 11.13 -19.71
CA GLY A 184 2.19 10.43 -18.54
C GLY A 184 1.55 9.06 -18.37
N LYS A 185 2.30 8.13 -17.79
CA LYS A 185 1.82 6.79 -17.45
C LYS A 185 1.49 6.75 -15.97
N TRP A 186 0.47 5.99 -15.59
CA TRP A 186 0.41 5.48 -14.23
C TRP A 186 1.23 4.20 -14.19
N GLU A 187 2.25 4.17 -13.35
CA GLU A 187 3.14 3.04 -13.19
C GLU A 187 3.06 2.54 -11.75
N ASN A 188 2.87 1.23 -11.58
CA ASN A 188 3.00 0.58 -10.29
C ASN A 188 4.27 -0.28 -10.32
N ARG A 189 5.30 0.16 -9.57
CA ARG A 189 6.58 -0.55 -9.46
C ARG A 189 6.63 -1.30 -8.13
N PHE A 190 6.67 -2.62 -8.20
CA PHE A 190 6.95 -3.47 -7.05
C PHE A 190 8.42 -3.90 -7.13
N ALA A 191 9.25 -3.41 -6.20
CA ALA A 191 10.68 -3.71 -6.14
C ALA A 191 11.03 -4.25 -4.75
N THR A 192 11.82 -5.32 -4.71
CA THR A 192 12.37 -5.89 -3.49
C THR A 192 13.89 -5.88 -3.58
N SER A 193 14.58 -5.61 -2.47
CA SER A 193 16.03 -5.83 -2.38
C SER A 193 16.34 -7.31 -2.23
N ASP A 194 17.55 -7.71 -2.64
CA ASP A 194 18.03 -9.08 -2.92
C ASP A 194 17.92 -10.12 -1.78
N THR A 195 17.37 -9.75 -0.63
CA THR A 195 17.15 -10.64 0.52
C THR A 195 15.69 -11.06 0.59
N ALA A 196 15.33 -12.09 -0.18
CA ALA A 196 14.18 -12.97 0.05
C ALA A 196 12.76 -12.34 0.11
N ALA A 197 12.53 -11.16 -0.47
CA ALA A 197 11.18 -10.59 -0.50
C ALA A 197 10.45 -10.92 -1.81
N ALA A 198 9.32 -11.61 -1.70
CA ALA A 198 8.39 -11.83 -2.79
C ALA A 198 7.60 -10.54 -3.08
N ASN A 199 7.61 -10.07 -4.34
CA ASN A 199 6.65 -9.07 -4.79
C ASN A 199 5.29 -9.76 -4.97
N ILE A 200 4.46 -9.73 -3.92
CA ILE A 200 3.15 -10.36 -3.95
C ILE A 200 2.11 -9.29 -4.30
N VAL A 201 1.61 -9.32 -5.53
CA VAL A 201 0.34 -8.67 -5.87
C VAL A 201 -0.77 -9.68 -5.57
N SER A 202 -1.28 -9.66 -4.33
CA SER A 202 -2.36 -10.55 -3.90
C SER A 202 -3.70 -9.82 -3.96
N TRP A 203 -4.67 -10.46 -4.61
CA TRP A 203 -6.07 -10.05 -4.61
C TRP A 203 -6.85 -11.08 -3.78
N VAL A 204 -7.01 -10.82 -2.48
CA VAL A 204 -7.80 -11.68 -1.59
C VAL A 204 -9.21 -11.10 -1.50
N ASN A 205 -10.20 -11.84 -2.01
CA ASN A 205 -11.61 -11.48 -1.86
C ASN A 205 -12.34 -12.64 -1.15
N THR A 206 -12.86 -12.36 0.04
CA THR A 206 -13.55 -13.34 0.89
C THR A 206 -15.07 -13.39 0.64
N THR A 207 -15.62 -12.63 -0.31
CA THR A 207 -17.07 -12.61 -0.62
C THR A 207 -17.39 -12.40 -2.12
N PHE A 208 -17.88 -13.47 -2.77
CA PHE A 208 -18.55 -13.65 -4.09
C PHE A 208 -18.01 -13.01 -5.42
N SER A 209 -17.96 -13.89 -6.45
CA SER A 209 -18.29 -13.77 -7.90
C SER A 209 -17.71 -12.67 -8.82
N LYS A 210 -16.84 -11.75 -8.38
CA LYS A 210 -16.30 -10.71 -9.27
C LYS A 210 -14.87 -11.00 -9.76
N THR A 211 -14.54 -10.48 -10.95
CA THR A 211 -13.25 -10.64 -11.64
C THR A 211 -12.11 -10.09 -10.79
N PRO A 212 -11.20 -10.94 -10.25
CA PRO A 212 -10.18 -10.49 -9.30
C PRO A 212 -9.11 -9.61 -9.96
N LEU A 213 -8.86 -9.80 -11.25
CA LEU A 213 -8.01 -8.95 -12.07
C LEU A 213 -8.66 -8.80 -13.44
N LYS A 214 -8.86 -7.55 -13.87
CA LYS A 214 -9.34 -7.24 -15.22
C LYS A 214 -8.28 -6.39 -15.92
N LEU A 215 -7.71 -6.94 -16.98
CA LEU A 215 -6.82 -6.21 -17.88
C LEU A 215 -7.63 -5.81 -19.12
N THR A 216 -7.72 -4.52 -19.41
CA THR A 216 -8.44 -3.96 -20.57
C THR A 216 -7.54 -3.01 -21.34
N GLY A 217 -7.63 -3.00 -22.67
CA GLY A 217 -6.81 -2.17 -23.55
C GLY A 217 -6.09 -3.02 -24.61
N GLU A 218 -5.37 -2.38 -25.51
CA GLU A 218 -4.67 -3.02 -26.65
C GLU A 218 -3.27 -3.56 -26.29
N GLY A 219 -2.95 -3.69 -24.99
CA GLY A 219 -1.63 -4.14 -24.51
C GLY A 219 -1.59 -5.61 -24.14
N ASP A 220 -0.38 -6.18 -24.15
CA ASP A 220 -0.13 -7.57 -23.80
C ASP A 220 -0.15 -7.80 -22.28
N ALA A 221 -0.64 -8.97 -21.87
CA ALA A 221 -0.42 -9.52 -20.54
C ALA A 221 0.73 -10.53 -20.64
N ILE A 222 1.93 -10.15 -20.16
CA ILE A 222 3.14 -10.98 -20.25
C ILE A 222 3.33 -11.76 -18.93
N ILE A 223 3.54 -13.07 -19.05
CA ILE A 223 3.95 -13.96 -17.94
C ILE A 223 5.26 -14.61 -18.35
N GLU A 224 6.37 -14.22 -17.74
CA GLU A 224 7.71 -14.71 -18.11
C GLU A 224 8.03 -16.10 -17.54
N ARG A 225 7.23 -16.59 -16.58
CA ARG A 225 7.40 -17.89 -15.93
C ARG A 225 6.09 -18.68 -15.96
N ASN A 226 5.73 -19.33 -14.85
CA ASN A 226 4.57 -20.21 -14.79
C ASN A 226 3.27 -19.45 -14.54
N ALA A 227 2.18 -19.91 -15.17
CA ALA A 227 0.82 -19.49 -14.87
C ALA A 227 0.03 -20.69 -14.32
N SER A 228 -0.69 -20.50 -13.21
CA SER A 228 -1.64 -21.48 -12.69
C SER A 228 -3.06 -20.98 -12.91
N VAL A 229 -3.85 -21.75 -13.65
CA VAL A 229 -5.26 -21.44 -13.94
C VAL A 229 -6.11 -22.59 -13.42
N GLY A 230 -6.65 -22.44 -12.20
CA GLY A 230 -7.53 -23.45 -11.60
C GLY A 230 -8.91 -23.54 -12.25
N GLY A 231 -9.31 -22.49 -12.98
CA GLY A 231 -10.55 -22.43 -13.75
C GLY A 231 -10.36 -22.95 -15.18
N TYR A 232 -10.85 -22.19 -16.16
CA TYR A 232 -10.74 -22.48 -17.58
C TYR A 232 -9.98 -21.37 -18.30
N THR A 233 -9.47 -21.69 -19.48
CA THR A 233 -8.96 -20.68 -20.42
C THR A 233 -9.99 -20.44 -21.52
N SER A 234 -10.18 -19.19 -21.93
CA SER A 234 -10.98 -18.82 -23.10
C SER A 234 -10.15 -17.84 -23.93
N LEU A 235 -9.85 -18.20 -25.18
CA LEU A 235 -8.98 -17.44 -26.08
C LEU A 235 -9.82 -17.02 -27.30
N GLY A 236 -9.99 -15.72 -27.51
CA GLY A 236 -10.81 -15.18 -28.61
C GLY A 236 -12.10 -14.46 -28.19
N GLY A 237 -12.25 -14.12 -26.91
CA GLY A 237 -13.34 -13.26 -26.41
C GLY A 237 -14.58 -14.02 -25.93
N ALA A 238 -15.73 -13.34 -25.86
CA ALA A 238 -16.92 -13.85 -25.17
C ALA A 238 -17.52 -15.12 -25.79
N ALA A 239 -17.35 -15.33 -27.10
CA ALA A 239 -17.84 -16.51 -27.81
C ALA A 239 -16.84 -17.69 -27.80
N ALA A 240 -15.61 -17.47 -27.32
CA ALA A 240 -14.59 -18.52 -27.33
C ALA A 240 -14.92 -19.62 -26.31
N PRO A 241 -14.69 -20.89 -26.67
CA PRO A 241 -14.96 -22.00 -25.77
C PRO A 241 -14.09 -21.89 -24.51
N LYS A 242 -14.69 -22.25 -23.38
CA LYS A 242 -14.00 -22.37 -22.10
C LYS A 242 -13.35 -23.74 -22.04
N ILE A 243 -12.03 -23.80 -22.11
CA ILE A 243 -11.28 -25.05 -22.22
C ILE A 243 -10.67 -25.42 -20.88
N LYS A 244 -10.80 -26.69 -20.52
CA LYS A 244 -10.04 -27.36 -19.47
C LYS A 244 -9.40 -28.65 -19.99
N MET A 245 -8.37 -29.10 -19.29
CA MET A 245 -7.71 -30.37 -19.54
C MET A 245 -7.81 -31.27 -18.31
N LYS A 246 -7.90 -32.59 -18.55
CA LYS A 246 -7.90 -33.61 -17.49
C LYS A 246 -6.95 -34.73 -17.89
N GLU A 247 -6.06 -35.08 -16.97
CA GLU A 247 -5.20 -36.25 -17.11
C GLU A 247 -5.78 -37.45 -16.36
N LEU A 248 -5.66 -38.63 -16.96
CA LEU A 248 -6.04 -39.92 -16.40
C LEU A 248 -4.95 -40.95 -16.72
N SER A 249 -4.86 -41.99 -15.90
CA SER A 249 -3.92 -43.09 -16.09
C SER A 249 -4.63 -44.43 -15.95
N LEU A 250 -4.34 -45.37 -16.85
CA LEU A 250 -4.85 -46.74 -16.77
C LEU A 250 -3.78 -47.74 -17.22
N THR A 251 -3.95 -49.02 -16.91
CA THR A 251 -3.08 -50.09 -17.43
C THR A 251 -3.81 -50.86 -18.52
N THR A 252 -3.20 -51.04 -19.68
CA THR A 252 -3.79 -51.82 -20.79
C THR A 252 -4.03 -53.27 -20.38
N SER A 253 -4.93 -53.95 -21.09
CA SER A 253 -5.15 -55.38 -20.84
C SER A 253 -3.87 -56.19 -21.10
N GLY A 254 -3.71 -57.31 -20.39
CA GLY A 254 -2.68 -58.30 -20.72
C GLY A 254 -3.12 -59.26 -21.82
N ALA A 255 -4.41 -59.28 -22.17
CA ALA A 255 -4.98 -60.23 -23.13
C ALA A 255 -5.01 -59.66 -24.56
N SER A 256 -4.92 -60.57 -25.54
CA SER A 256 -5.23 -60.29 -26.94
C SER A 256 -6.71 -59.92 -27.09
N SER A 257 -7.02 -58.86 -27.84
CA SER A 257 -8.38 -58.26 -27.89
C SER A 257 -8.92 -57.88 -26.51
N GLY A 258 -8.04 -57.79 -25.50
CA GLY A 258 -8.42 -57.44 -24.14
C GLY A 258 -8.66 -55.94 -24.03
N THR A 259 -9.70 -55.56 -23.29
CA THR A 259 -10.04 -54.17 -23.01
C THR A 259 -9.59 -53.75 -21.61
N ALA A 260 -9.21 -52.49 -21.49
CA ALA A 260 -9.05 -51.81 -20.21
C ALA A 260 -9.80 -50.48 -20.28
N SER A 261 -10.51 -50.12 -19.20
CA SER A 261 -11.38 -48.95 -19.19
C SER A 261 -11.20 -48.10 -17.95
N ILE A 262 -11.33 -46.78 -18.11
CA ILE A 262 -11.33 -45.82 -17.00
C ILE A 262 -12.49 -44.84 -17.11
N ALA A 263 -13.13 -44.51 -16.00
CA ALA A 263 -14.16 -43.49 -15.95
C ALA A 263 -13.57 -42.09 -16.15
N HIS A 264 -14.08 -41.32 -17.11
CA HIS A 264 -13.59 -39.95 -17.35
C HIS A 264 -14.28 -38.90 -16.47
N GLY A 265 -15.50 -39.17 -15.97
CA GLY A 265 -16.23 -38.27 -15.08
C GLY A 265 -16.60 -36.92 -15.71
N LEU A 266 -16.84 -36.91 -17.02
CA LEU A 266 -17.23 -35.73 -17.80
C LEU A 266 -18.53 -36.05 -18.55
N THR A 267 -19.19 -35.04 -19.11
CA THR A 267 -20.24 -35.26 -20.12
C THR A 267 -19.55 -35.49 -21.47
N GLN A 268 -19.83 -36.62 -22.14
CA GLN A 268 -19.15 -36.98 -23.41
C GLN A 268 -19.25 -35.88 -24.48
N ALA A 269 -20.40 -35.21 -24.61
CA ALA A 269 -20.60 -34.11 -25.57
C ALA A 269 -19.71 -32.88 -25.32
N LYS A 270 -19.10 -32.77 -24.12
CA LYS A 270 -18.14 -31.71 -23.80
C LYS A 270 -16.70 -32.09 -24.13
N ILE A 271 -16.40 -33.37 -24.40
CA ILE A 271 -15.06 -33.82 -24.77
C ILE A 271 -14.76 -33.37 -26.20
N LEU A 272 -13.66 -32.65 -26.38
CA LEU A 272 -13.21 -32.15 -27.67
C LEU A 272 -12.14 -33.03 -28.29
N SER A 273 -11.23 -33.55 -27.45
CA SER A 273 -10.19 -34.46 -27.88
C SER A 273 -9.72 -35.36 -26.73
N VAL A 274 -9.24 -36.54 -27.10
CA VAL A 274 -8.59 -37.49 -26.20
C VAL A 274 -7.28 -37.92 -26.86
N SER A 275 -6.17 -37.70 -26.16
CA SER A 275 -4.84 -38.17 -26.56
C SER A 275 -4.42 -39.29 -25.62
N ILE A 276 -4.01 -40.44 -26.15
CA ILE A 276 -3.59 -41.61 -25.38
C ILE A 276 -2.18 -41.99 -25.80
N LEU A 277 -1.31 -42.25 -24.83
CA LEU A 277 0.01 -42.82 -25.06
C LEU A 277 0.17 -44.06 -24.16
N VAL A 278 0.46 -45.21 -24.77
CA VAL A 278 0.78 -46.44 -24.03
C VAL A 278 2.29 -46.61 -23.97
N ASN A 279 2.83 -46.78 -22.76
CA ASN A 279 4.27 -46.96 -22.57
C ASN A 279 4.68 -48.41 -22.89
N ALA A 280 5.36 -48.62 -24.00
CA ALA A 280 5.79 -49.94 -24.40
C ALA A 280 6.91 -50.52 -23.50
N THR A 281 7.18 -51.81 -23.64
CA THR A 281 8.30 -52.50 -22.99
C THR A 281 9.65 -51.81 -23.14
N THR A 282 9.86 -51.18 -24.28
CA THR A 282 11.09 -50.44 -24.62
C THR A 282 11.17 -49.06 -23.96
N GLY A 283 10.14 -48.64 -23.22
CA GLY A 283 10.00 -47.29 -22.67
C GLY A 283 9.48 -46.26 -23.68
N SER A 284 9.19 -46.67 -24.92
CA SER A 284 8.64 -45.78 -25.96
C SER A 284 7.15 -45.49 -25.72
N ASP A 285 6.72 -44.25 -25.97
CA ASP A 285 5.31 -43.88 -25.94
C ASP A 285 4.65 -44.16 -27.29
N ILE A 286 3.65 -45.04 -27.29
CA ILE A 286 2.95 -45.47 -28.50
C ILE A 286 1.61 -44.72 -28.59
N PRO A 287 1.37 -43.95 -29.67
CA PRO A 287 0.08 -43.31 -29.92
C PRO A 287 -0.94 -44.28 -30.52
N PRO A 288 -2.25 -43.95 -30.50
CA PRO A 288 -3.25 -44.75 -31.18
C PRO A 288 -2.98 -44.74 -32.69
N SER A 289 -3.35 -45.82 -33.38
CA SER A 289 -3.11 -46.01 -34.83
C SER A 289 -1.65 -46.13 -35.26
N TYR A 290 -0.71 -46.40 -34.34
CA TYR A 290 0.64 -46.79 -34.72
C TYR A 290 0.60 -48.07 -35.56
N LYS A 291 1.06 -48.00 -36.82
CA LYS A 291 1.16 -49.14 -37.73
C LYS A 291 2.58 -49.21 -38.30
N SER A 292 3.21 -50.38 -38.21
CA SER A 292 4.53 -50.62 -38.77
C SER A 292 4.62 -52.06 -39.27
N THR A 293 5.22 -52.24 -40.45
CA THR A 293 5.51 -53.54 -41.02
C THR A 293 6.84 -54.13 -40.52
N VAL A 294 7.63 -53.33 -39.80
CA VAL A 294 8.96 -53.71 -39.28
C VAL A 294 8.93 -53.86 -37.76
N PHE A 295 8.23 -52.98 -37.07
CA PHE A 295 8.13 -52.96 -35.61
C PHE A 295 6.72 -53.34 -35.18
N THR A 296 6.52 -54.62 -34.89
CA THR A 296 5.24 -55.18 -34.46
C THR A 296 5.17 -55.23 -32.92
N GLY A 297 3.96 -55.33 -32.38
CA GLY A 297 3.62 -55.50 -30.98
C GLY A 297 3.05 -54.24 -30.32
N PHE A 298 2.69 -53.22 -31.08
CA PHE A 298 2.36 -51.88 -30.57
C PHE A 298 0.96 -51.38 -30.95
N GLU A 299 0.13 -52.19 -31.60
CA GLU A 299 -1.20 -51.80 -32.08
C GLU A 299 -2.27 -51.95 -30.99
N TYR A 300 -3.01 -50.87 -30.78
CA TYR A 300 -4.21 -50.80 -29.96
C TYR A 300 -5.22 -49.82 -30.57
N TYR A 301 -6.46 -49.95 -30.14
CA TYR A 301 -7.58 -49.08 -30.47
C TYR A 301 -8.08 -48.40 -29.21
N PHE A 302 -8.83 -47.32 -29.37
CA PHE A 302 -9.58 -46.74 -28.27
C PHE A 302 -10.89 -46.16 -28.76
N PHE A 303 -11.84 -46.06 -27.84
CA PHE A 303 -13.10 -45.36 -28.07
C PHE A 303 -13.57 -44.73 -26.77
N VAL A 304 -14.36 -43.66 -26.91
CA VAL A 304 -14.92 -42.90 -25.79
C VAL A 304 -16.40 -43.24 -25.70
N LEU A 305 -16.81 -43.85 -24.60
CA LEU A 305 -18.22 -44.09 -24.27
C LEU A 305 -18.80 -42.90 -23.50
N SER A 306 -20.05 -42.99 -23.08
CA SER A 306 -20.73 -41.90 -22.36
C SER A 306 -20.07 -41.56 -21.02
N THR A 307 -19.43 -42.54 -20.37
CA THR A 307 -18.84 -42.40 -19.02
C THR A 307 -17.39 -42.87 -18.93
N THR A 308 -16.91 -43.66 -19.90
CA THR A 308 -15.59 -44.30 -19.85
C THR A 308 -14.79 -44.10 -21.14
N ILE A 309 -13.47 -44.16 -21.00
CA ILE A 309 -12.53 -44.33 -22.12
C ILE A 309 -12.06 -45.78 -22.09
N VAL A 310 -12.12 -46.45 -23.23
CA VAL A 310 -11.71 -47.85 -23.39
C VAL A 310 -10.51 -47.92 -24.30
N ILE A 311 -9.48 -48.65 -23.89
CA ILE A 311 -8.34 -49.07 -24.71
C ILE A 311 -8.48 -50.56 -24.98
N GLU A 312 -8.40 -50.95 -26.25
CA GLU A 312 -8.48 -52.33 -26.70
C GLU A 312 -7.18 -52.73 -27.39
N ASN A 313 -6.52 -53.79 -26.91
CA ASN A 313 -5.37 -54.35 -27.59
C ASN A 313 -5.75 -54.97 -28.94
N SER A 314 -4.92 -54.83 -29.96
CA SER A 314 -5.12 -55.56 -31.22
C SER A 314 -5.08 -57.09 -31.01
N SER A 315 -5.75 -57.85 -31.88
CA SER A 315 -5.90 -59.31 -31.78
C SER A 315 -4.63 -60.13 -32.06
N GLY A 316 -3.45 -59.52 -32.04
CA GLY A 316 -2.18 -60.22 -32.31
C GLY A 316 -0.94 -59.33 -32.40
N ASN A 317 -1.11 -58.01 -32.31
CA ASN A 317 -0.03 -57.06 -32.55
C ASN A 317 0.17 -56.11 -31.35
N HIS A 318 0.10 -56.62 -30.12
CA HIS A 318 0.11 -55.81 -28.88
C HIS A 318 1.13 -56.28 -27.83
N ALA A 319 1.99 -57.26 -28.14
CA ALA A 319 2.88 -57.90 -27.16
C ALA A 319 3.80 -56.92 -26.41
N ASN A 320 4.18 -55.81 -27.04
CA ASN A 320 5.03 -54.78 -26.43
C ASN A 320 4.27 -53.75 -25.60
N ILE A 321 2.93 -53.77 -25.64
CA ILE A 321 2.05 -52.86 -24.92
C ILE A 321 1.06 -53.58 -24.00
N ALA A 322 1.12 -54.90 -23.90
CA ALA A 322 0.27 -55.71 -23.03
C ALA A 322 0.57 -55.45 -21.54
N GLY A 323 -0.45 -55.16 -20.74
CA GLY A 323 -0.30 -54.92 -19.29
C GLY A 323 0.53 -53.68 -18.95
N ARG A 324 0.55 -52.68 -19.85
CA ARG A 324 1.42 -51.51 -19.73
C ARG A 324 0.67 -50.24 -19.30
N PRO A 325 1.34 -49.31 -18.60
CA PRO A 325 0.75 -48.02 -18.27
C PRO A 325 0.39 -47.22 -19.51
N ALA A 326 -0.76 -46.57 -19.47
CA ALA A 326 -1.25 -45.63 -20.47
C ALA A 326 -1.59 -44.30 -19.81
N ARG A 327 -1.16 -43.20 -20.43
CA ARG A 327 -1.50 -41.83 -20.05
C ARG A 327 -2.53 -41.28 -21.01
N ILE A 328 -3.54 -40.61 -20.47
CA ILE A 328 -4.68 -40.10 -21.21
C ILE A 328 -4.84 -38.62 -20.88
N LEU A 329 -4.75 -37.77 -21.90
CA LEU A 329 -5.06 -36.34 -21.80
C LEU A 329 -6.39 -36.06 -22.51
N ILE A 330 -7.35 -35.50 -21.78
CA ILE A 330 -8.66 -35.10 -22.29
C ILE A 330 -8.69 -33.58 -22.36
N THR A 331 -8.98 -33.02 -23.54
CA THR A 331 -9.36 -31.60 -23.68
C THR A 331 -10.87 -31.51 -23.78
N TYR A 332 -11.50 -30.67 -22.95
CA TYR A 332 -12.96 -30.58 -22.87
C TYR A 332 -13.46 -29.15 -22.64
N LYS A 333 -14.72 -28.91 -22.96
CA LYS A 333 -15.45 -27.67 -22.66
C LYS A 333 -15.93 -27.69 -21.21
N GLU A 334 -15.62 -26.64 -20.45
CA GLU A 334 -16.20 -26.42 -19.12
C GLU A 334 -17.70 -26.08 -19.18
#